data_AF-A0AAW0JB82-F1
#
_entry.id   AF-A0AAW0JB82-F1
#
_cell.length_a   1.000
_cell.length_b   1.000
_cell.length_c   1.000
_cell.angle_alpha   90.00
_cell.angle_beta   90.00
_cell.angle_gamma   90.00
#
_symmetry.space_group_name_H-M   'P 1'
#
loop_
_entity.id
_entity.type
_entity.pdbx_description
1 polymer ?
#
loop_
_entity_poly.entity_id
_entity_poly.type
_entity_poly.pdbx_seq_one_letter_code
_entity_poly.pdbx_strand_id
1 'polypeptide(L)'
;MSTASTPTNVSPPLELFWDTENATSEYYIYMHFAEVVNLTATQFRSFNITLNGKYWYGPFAPKYLSTITLFSPSILPNAQKYDFLFFKAEGSTLPPIVNAVEIYSVRDLSKSGTYKKDGMFSSTHINLGWI
;
A
#
# COMPACT_ATOMS: atom_id res chain seq x y z
N MET A 1 13.45 -3.85 7.17
CA MET A 1 12.66 -2.60 7.18
C MET A 1 12.67 -2.04 8.59
N SER A 2 12.97 -0.75 8.78
CA SER A 2 13.16 -0.13 10.09
C SER A 2 12.24 1.06 10.38
N THR A 3 11.52 1.55 9.37
CA THR A 3 10.55 2.65 9.47
C THR A 3 9.18 2.18 8.97
N ALA A 4 8.11 2.82 9.42
CA ALA A 4 6.75 2.51 8.98
C ALA A 4 5.83 3.74 9.07
N SER A 5 4.79 3.81 8.25
CA SER A 5 3.72 4.79 8.37
C SER A 5 2.55 4.18 9.13
N THR A 6 1.97 4.96 10.04
CA THR A 6 0.83 4.57 10.88
C THR A 6 -0.07 5.78 11.12
N PRO A 7 -1.38 5.61 11.27
CA PRO A 7 -2.26 6.66 11.77
C PRO A 7 -1.78 7.17 13.13
N THR A 8 -1.87 8.49 13.36
CA THR A 8 -1.52 9.14 14.64
C THR A 8 -2.44 8.68 15.78
N ASN A 9 -3.68 8.34 15.45
CA ASN A 9 -4.68 7.84 16.39
C ASN A 9 -4.94 6.36 16.16
N VAL A 10 -5.31 5.62 17.20
CA VAL A 10 -5.48 4.15 17.15
C VAL A 10 -6.72 3.71 16.33
N SER A 11 -7.73 4.56 16.23
CA SER A 11 -9.03 4.21 15.65
C SER A 11 -9.13 4.42 14.13
N PRO A 12 -8.62 5.53 13.55
CA PRO A 12 -8.72 5.75 12.11
C PRO A 12 -7.97 4.70 11.29
N PRO A 13 -8.46 4.37 10.08
CA PRO A 13 -7.71 3.57 9.13
C PRO A 13 -6.44 4.32 8.68
N LEU A 14 -5.46 3.57 8.19
CA LEU A 14 -4.42 4.13 7.32
C LEU A 14 -5.01 4.22 5.92
N GLU A 15 -4.81 5.36 5.27
CA GLU A 15 -5.33 5.62 3.93
C GLU A 15 -4.18 5.74 2.94
N LEU A 16 -4.30 5.06 1.81
CA LEU A 16 -3.40 5.13 0.67
C LEU A 16 -4.27 5.27 -0.57
N PHE A 17 -4.18 6.40 -1.25
CA PHE A 17 -4.94 6.57 -2.48
C PHE A 17 -4.14 7.30 -3.55
N TRP A 18 -4.51 7.05 -4.79
CA TRP A 18 -4.04 7.80 -5.95
C TRP A 18 -5.10 7.85 -7.04
N ASP A 19 -5.09 8.92 -7.82
CA ASP A 19 -5.88 9.04 -9.04
C ASP A 19 -5.12 8.44 -10.23
N THR A 20 -5.85 7.86 -11.17
CA THR A 20 -5.26 7.30 -12.39
C THR A 20 -4.81 8.37 -13.36
N GLU A 21 -3.72 8.12 -14.08
CA GLU A 21 -3.24 9.05 -15.12
C GLU A 21 -4.22 9.10 -16.30
N ASN A 22 -4.80 7.95 -16.67
CA ASN A 22 -5.80 7.79 -17.72
C ASN A 22 -6.79 6.69 -17.36
N ALA A 23 -8.01 6.74 -17.92
CA ALA A 23 -9.08 5.75 -17.66
C ALA A 23 -8.73 4.29 -18.04
N THR A 24 -7.70 4.08 -18.86
CA THR A 24 -7.22 2.75 -19.28
C THR A 24 -5.90 2.36 -18.61
N SER A 25 -5.47 3.09 -17.58
CA SER A 25 -4.21 2.81 -16.89
C SER A 25 -4.37 1.57 -16.02
N GLU A 26 -3.54 0.57 -16.29
CA GLU A 26 -3.48 -0.68 -15.55
C GLU A 26 -2.38 -0.61 -14.50
N TYR A 27 -2.63 -1.11 -13.29
CA TYR A 27 -1.69 -1.01 -12.18
C TYR A 27 -1.43 -2.36 -11.52
N TYR A 28 -0.20 -2.53 -11.05
CA TYR A 28 0.20 -3.52 -10.05
C TYR A 28 0.65 -2.79 -8.78
N ILE A 29 0.47 -3.44 -7.63
CA ILE A 29 0.90 -2.92 -6.33
C ILE A 29 1.73 -3.96 -5.58
N TYR A 30 2.78 -3.50 -4.92
CA TYR A 30 3.54 -4.25 -3.92
C TYR A 30 3.55 -3.43 -2.64
N MET A 31 3.13 -4.04 -1.55
CA MET A 31 3.12 -3.42 -0.23
C MET A 31 4.00 -4.24 0.70
N HIS A 32 4.93 -3.58 1.35
CA HIS A 32 5.89 -4.23 2.22
C HIS A 32 5.62 -3.91 3.68
N PHE A 33 5.71 -4.95 4.50
CA PHE A 33 5.40 -4.88 5.91
C PHE A 33 6.47 -5.57 6.75
N ALA A 34 6.85 -4.94 7.85
CA ALA A 34 7.58 -5.51 8.97
C ALA A 34 7.15 -4.77 10.22
N GLU A 35 6.90 -5.49 11.30
CA GLU A 35 6.64 -4.84 12.58
C GLU A 35 7.96 -4.22 13.06
N VAL A 36 7.95 -2.91 13.28
CA VAL A 36 9.13 -2.11 13.66
C VAL A 36 9.24 -1.93 15.17
N VAL A 37 8.14 -2.17 15.90
CA VAL A 37 8.10 -2.12 17.37
C VAL A 37 8.14 -3.53 17.94
N ASN A 38 9.01 -3.79 18.91
CA ASN A 38 8.99 -5.06 19.63
C ASN A 38 7.76 -5.07 20.57
N LEU A 39 6.70 -5.77 20.17
CA LEU A 39 5.42 -5.77 20.87
C LEU A 39 5.52 -6.53 22.21
N THR A 40 4.91 -5.98 23.26
CA THR A 40 4.73 -6.70 24.52
C THR A 40 3.62 -7.75 24.41
N ALA A 41 3.50 -8.65 25.38
CA ALA A 41 2.51 -9.74 25.36
C ALA A 41 1.03 -9.27 25.27
N THR A 42 0.74 -8.02 25.63
CA THR A 42 -0.61 -7.43 25.55
C THR A 42 -0.81 -6.58 24.30
N GLN A 43 0.23 -6.39 23.50
CA GLN A 43 0.19 -5.61 22.26
C GLN A 43 0.10 -6.52 21.06
N PHE A 44 -0.85 -6.23 20.18
CA PHE A 44 -1.05 -6.99 18.95
C PHE A 44 -1.45 -6.08 17.82
N ARG A 45 -0.75 -6.18 16.69
CA ARG A 45 -1.08 -5.46 15.47
C ARG A 45 -1.63 -6.45 14.45
N SER A 46 -2.91 -6.27 14.11
CA SER A 46 -3.56 -6.99 13.03
C SER A 46 -4.55 -6.08 12.36
N PHE A 47 -4.59 -6.14 11.04
CA PHE A 47 -5.43 -5.26 10.24
C PHE A 47 -5.87 -5.95 8.95
N ASN A 48 -6.98 -5.47 8.40
CA ASN A 48 -7.48 -5.86 7.09
C ASN A 48 -7.20 -4.74 6.09
N ILE A 49 -7.18 -5.10 4.82
CA ILE A 49 -6.93 -4.19 3.71
C ILE A 49 -8.11 -4.29 2.75
N THR A 50 -8.70 -3.16 2.39
CA THR A 50 -9.66 -3.06 1.29
C THR A 50 -9.05 -2.28 0.14
N LEU A 51 -9.56 -2.54 -1.06
CA LEU A 51 -9.34 -1.76 -2.26
C LEU A 51 -10.71 -1.30 -2.77
N ASN A 52 -10.91 0.02 -2.88
CA ASN A 52 -12.15 0.64 -3.37
C ASN A 52 -13.39 0.10 -2.65
N GLY A 53 -13.31 0.01 -1.31
CA GLY A 53 -14.38 -0.48 -0.44
C GLY A 53 -14.60 -2.00 -0.47
N LYS A 54 -13.87 -2.77 -1.30
CA LYS A 54 -13.94 -4.23 -1.35
C LYS A 54 -12.78 -4.85 -0.59
N TYR A 55 -13.04 -5.94 0.12
CA TYR A 55 -12.01 -6.70 0.80
C TYR A 55 -10.91 -7.13 -0.17
N TRP A 56 -9.65 -6.86 0.19
CA TRP A 56 -8.48 -7.20 -0.62
C TRP A 56 -7.61 -8.26 0.06
N TYR A 57 -7.29 -8.08 1.34
CA TYR A 57 -6.47 -9.02 2.10
C TYR A 57 -6.64 -8.86 3.61
N GLY A 58 -6.44 -9.93 4.38
CA GLY A 58 -6.46 -9.90 5.84
C GLY A 58 -7.03 -11.16 6.51
N PRO A 59 -7.21 -11.12 7.84
CA PRO A 59 -6.45 -10.24 8.73
C PRO A 59 -4.94 -10.50 8.59
N PHE A 60 -4.15 -9.44 8.58
CA PHE A 60 -2.71 -9.50 8.40
C PHE A 60 -1.99 -8.99 9.66
N ALA A 61 -1.03 -9.79 10.14
CA ALA A 61 -0.18 -9.47 11.27
C ALA A 61 1.29 -9.48 10.83
N PRO A 62 1.95 -8.31 10.75
CA PRO A 62 3.36 -8.25 10.39
C PRO A 62 4.24 -8.86 11.50
N LYS A 63 5.35 -9.47 11.10
CA LYS A 63 6.32 -10.07 12.04
C LYS A 63 7.42 -9.07 12.39
N TYR A 64 7.89 -9.11 13.64
CA TYR A 64 8.94 -8.21 14.12
C TYR A 64 10.22 -8.36 13.30
N LEU A 65 10.66 -7.25 12.68
CA LEU A 65 11.84 -7.13 11.81
C LEU A 65 11.92 -8.13 10.64
N SER A 66 10.83 -8.84 10.34
CA SER A 66 10.74 -9.80 9.24
C SER A 66 9.83 -9.25 8.15
N THR A 67 10.40 -8.99 6.98
CA THR A 67 9.67 -8.41 5.85
C THR A 67 8.74 -9.42 5.19
N ILE A 68 7.51 -9.00 4.96
CA ILE A 68 6.50 -9.70 4.17
C ILE A 68 6.00 -8.73 3.10
N THR A 69 5.92 -9.21 1.86
CA THR A 69 5.40 -8.42 0.73
C THR A 69 4.06 -8.98 0.30
N LEU A 70 3.02 -8.15 0.35
CA LEU A 70 1.74 -8.44 -0.30
C LEU A 70 1.74 -7.79 -1.67
N PHE A 71 1.30 -8.51 -2.69
CA PHE A 71 1.30 -8.00 -4.05
C PHE A 71 0.04 -8.41 -4.81
N SER A 72 -0.31 -7.63 -5.83
CA SER A 72 -1.37 -8.01 -6.76
C SER A 72 -0.85 -9.02 -7.78
N PRO A 73 -1.36 -10.26 -7.84
CA PRO A 73 -0.90 -11.27 -8.80
C PRO A 73 -1.35 -10.99 -10.24
N SER A 74 -2.33 -10.11 -10.41
CA SER A 74 -2.85 -9.62 -11.68
C SER A 74 -3.07 -8.12 -11.62
N ILE A 75 -3.36 -7.51 -12.76
CA ILE A 75 -3.76 -6.09 -12.85
C ILE A 75 -4.91 -5.82 -11.88
N LEU A 76 -4.83 -4.71 -11.15
CA LEU A 76 -5.90 -4.26 -10.26
C LEU A 76 -7.17 -3.93 -11.05
N PRO A 77 -8.38 -4.13 -10.49
CA PRO A 77 -9.61 -3.78 -11.18
C PRO A 77 -9.65 -2.31 -11.58
N ASN A 78 -9.94 -2.03 -12.86
CA ASN A 78 -9.98 -0.68 -13.41
C ASN A 78 -10.87 0.25 -12.56
N ALA A 79 -10.31 1.39 -12.20
CA ALA A 79 -10.98 2.45 -11.46
C ALA A 79 -10.36 3.80 -11.81
N GLN A 80 -11.10 4.90 -11.62
CA GLN A 80 -10.56 6.26 -11.81
C GLN A 80 -9.65 6.68 -10.65
N LYS A 81 -9.92 6.13 -9.47
CA LYS A 81 -9.17 6.30 -8.23
C LYS A 81 -8.99 4.93 -7.58
N TYR A 82 -7.80 4.67 -7.07
CA TYR A 82 -7.52 3.54 -6.20
C TYR A 82 -7.42 4.05 -4.77
N ASP A 83 -8.19 3.42 -3.88
CA ASP A 83 -8.27 3.75 -2.46
C ASP A 83 -8.06 2.48 -1.64
N PHE A 84 -6.89 2.37 -1.06
CA PHE A 84 -6.51 1.32 -0.13
C PHE A 84 -6.73 1.82 1.30
N LEU A 85 -7.62 1.13 2.02
CA LEU A 85 -7.83 1.36 3.43
C LEU A 85 -7.30 0.18 4.22
N PHE A 86 -6.40 0.47 5.15
CA PHE A 86 -5.95 -0.49 6.15
C PHE A 86 -6.71 -0.17 7.41
N PHE A 87 -7.50 -1.11 7.92
CA PHE A 87 -8.29 -0.89 9.12
C PHE A 87 -7.98 -1.97 10.14
N LYS A 88 -7.91 -1.53 11.39
CA LYS A 88 -7.60 -2.35 12.54
C LYS A 88 -8.58 -3.53 12.63
N ALA A 89 -8.05 -4.74 12.79
CA ALA A 89 -8.85 -5.94 12.97
C ALA A 89 -9.39 -6.02 14.41
N GLU A 90 -10.47 -6.78 14.59
CA GLU A 90 -11.02 -7.05 15.91
C GLU A 90 -9.96 -7.65 16.85
N GLY A 91 -9.91 -7.17 18.09
CA GLY A 91 -8.94 -7.62 19.10
C GLY A 91 -7.52 -7.07 18.93
N SER A 92 -7.19 -6.39 17.82
CA SER A 92 -5.91 -5.69 17.73
C SER A 92 -5.87 -4.54 18.74
N THR A 93 -4.68 -4.22 19.25
CA THR A 93 -4.49 -3.07 20.15
C THR A 93 -3.82 -1.89 19.44
N LEU A 94 -3.06 -2.17 18.38
CA LEU A 94 -2.30 -1.17 17.63
C LEU A 94 -2.94 -0.83 16.28
N PRO A 95 -2.73 0.40 15.76
CA PRO A 95 -3.20 0.78 14.43
C PRO A 95 -2.50 -0.02 13.30
N PRO A 96 -2.99 -0.02 12.06
CA PRO A 96 -2.29 -0.60 10.91
C PRO A 96 -0.93 0.07 10.64
N ILE A 97 -0.02 -0.64 9.98
CA ILE A 97 1.26 -0.09 9.49
C ILE A 97 1.49 -0.48 8.04
N VAL A 98 2.30 0.31 7.35
CA VAL A 98 2.94 -0.05 6.08
C VAL A 98 4.38 0.46 6.11
N ASN A 99 5.34 -0.26 5.53
CA ASN A 99 6.75 0.15 5.52
C ASN A 99 7.17 0.73 4.17
N ALA A 100 6.61 0.22 3.08
CA ALA A 100 6.82 0.75 1.73
C ALA A 100 5.67 0.31 0.82
N VAL A 101 5.43 1.12 -0.21
CA VAL A 101 4.43 0.85 -1.25
C VAL A 101 5.07 1.15 -2.59
N GLU A 102 5.00 0.19 -3.51
CA GLU A 102 5.41 0.35 -4.90
C GLU A 102 4.18 0.20 -5.79
N ILE A 103 3.97 1.15 -6.69
CA ILE A 103 2.86 1.15 -7.65
C ILE A 103 3.47 1.20 -9.05
N TYR A 104 3.14 0.20 -9.86
CA TYR A 104 3.63 0.08 -11.22
C TYR A 104 2.47 0.26 -12.19
N SER A 105 2.59 1.17 -13.15
CA SER A 105 1.65 1.29 -14.27
C SER A 105 2.14 0.52 -15.50
N VAL A 106 1.22 -0.11 -16.22
CA VAL A 106 1.53 -0.74 -17.50
C VAL A 106 1.63 0.35 -18.57
N ARG A 107 2.76 0.41 -19.28
CA ARG A 107 2.93 1.27 -20.45
C ARG A 107 2.95 0.45 -21.73
N ASP A 108 2.06 0.79 -22.65
CA ASP A 108 2.09 0.24 -24.01
C ASP A 108 3.23 0.89 -24.81
N LEU A 109 4.33 0.15 -24.97
CA LEU A 109 5.51 0.60 -25.70
C LEU A 109 5.29 0.63 -27.22
N SER A 110 4.23 0.02 -27.75
CA SER A 110 3.96 -0.01 -29.20
C SER A 110 3.66 1.37 -29.79
N LYS A 111 3.28 2.35 -28.95
CA LYS A 111 3.02 3.74 -29.36
C LYS A 111 4.24 4.66 -29.25
N SER A 112 5.39 4.15 -28.81
CA SER A 112 6.63 4.94 -28.71
C SER A 112 7.39 4.93 -30.04
N GLY A 113 6.98 5.79 -30.97
CA GLY A 113 7.91 6.28 -31.99
C GLY A 113 9.02 7.05 -31.28
N THR A 114 10.27 6.62 -31.46
CA THR A 114 11.48 7.12 -30.77
C THR A 114 11.47 8.63 -30.54
N TYR A 115 11.11 9.06 -29.33
CA TYR A 115 11.37 10.42 -28.86
C TYR A 115 12.48 10.35 -27.82
N LYS A 116 13.66 10.83 -28.22
CA LYS A 116 14.79 11.07 -27.32
C LYS A 116 14.44 12.26 -26.41
N LYS A 117 13.87 11.98 -25.25
CA LYS A 117 14.01 12.84 -24.08
C LYS A 117 13.85 11.98 -22.82
N ASP A 118 14.97 11.85 -22.13
CA ASP A 118 15.28 11.25 -20.84
C ASP A 118 14.09 10.80 -19.98
N GLY A 119 14.20 9.57 -19.47
CA GLY A 119 13.15 8.83 -18.77
C GLY A 119 12.47 9.60 -17.65
N MET A 120 11.21 9.98 -17.89
CA MET A 120 10.36 10.59 -16.90
C MET A 120 9.56 9.51 -16.16
N PHE A 121 10.06 9.14 -14.97
CA PHE A 121 9.28 8.45 -13.95
C PHE A 121 8.30 9.45 -13.34
N SER A 122 6.99 9.19 -13.51
CA SER A 122 5.95 9.93 -12.82
C SER A 122 5.81 9.29 -11.44
N SER A 123 6.32 9.96 -10.41
CA SER A 123 6.14 9.56 -9.02
C SER A 123 4.97 10.35 -8.45
N THR A 124 3.82 9.71 -8.26
CA THR A 124 2.75 10.31 -7.46
C THR A 124 3.22 10.40 -6.00
N HIS A 125 3.28 11.61 -5.46
CA HIS A 125 3.73 11.85 -4.09
C HIS A 125 2.63 11.38 -3.12
N ILE A 126 2.82 10.20 -2.52
CA ILE A 126 1.94 9.71 -1.45
C ILE A 126 2.55 10.19 -0.14
N ASN A 127 1.88 11.12 0.54
CA ASN A 127 2.32 11.62 1.84
C ASN A 127 2.03 10.57 2.92
N LEU A 128 3.00 9.69 3.16
CA LEU A 128 3.00 8.77 4.28
C LEU A 128 3.94 9.35 5.34
N GLY A 129 3.40 9.72 6.50
CA GLY A 129 4.18 10.17 7.64
C GLY A 129 4.92 8.99 8.27
N TRP A 130 6.16 8.76 7.85
CA TRP A 130 6.99 7.66 8.35
C TRP A 130 7.49 7.96 9.77
N ILE A 131 7.32 6.99 10.68
CA ILE A 131 7.93 6.92 12.01
C ILE A 131 9.09 5.92 12.05
#